data_AF-A0A4R6SDX8-F1
#
_entry.id   AF-A0A4R6SDX8-F1
#
_cell.length_a   1.000
_cell.length_b   1.000
_cell.length_c   1.000
_cell.angle_alpha   90.00
_cell.angle_beta   90.00
_cell.angle_gamma   90.00
#
_symmetry.space_group_name_H-M   'P 1'
#
loop_
_entity.id
_entity.type
_entity.pdbx_description
1 polymer ?
#
loop_
_entity_poly.entity_id
_entity_poly.type
_entity_poly.pdbx_seq_one_letter_code
_entity_poly.pdbx_strand_id
1 'polypeptide(L)'
;MDRDGHGLLWSRVTSRPGAGEPLYRQMHPLRQRRAMRRLLCQVCAGPADHNQHGTLWLIHEQPHPWPGWPERAQTTHPPLCLRCARISVKACPSLRPAHVVLRAHSFVSGAWGGLYRTGWPNPHPFLTGAHTLQFGDPRIRWLQADQLTRELVGCTIIGPEG
;
A
#
# COMPACT_ATOMS: atom_id res chain seq x y z
N MET A 1 22.28 -11.93 -2.34
CA MET A 1 22.01 -10.48 -2.51
C MET A 1 20.72 -10.17 -1.77
N ASP A 2 20.70 -9.16 -0.88
CA ASP A 2 19.53 -8.82 -0.04
C ASP A 2 18.40 -8.10 -0.77
N ARG A 3 18.61 -7.77 -2.04
CA ARG A 3 17.66 -7.06 -2.90
C ARG A 3 16.85 -8.05 -3.72
N ASP A 4 15.57 -7.74 -3.94
CA ASP A 4 14.72 -8.55 -4.81
C ASP A 4 14.97 -8.26 -6.31
N GLY A 5 14.22 -8.93 -7.20
CA GLY A 5 14.35 -8.76 -8.65
C GLY A 5 14.07 -7.35 -9.18
N HIS A 6 13.51 -6.44 -8.36
CA HIS A 6 13.31 -5.03 -8.70
C HIS A 6 14.37 -4.12 -8.05
N GLY A 7 15.39 -4.69 -7.41
CA GLY A 7 16.45 -3.95 -6.73
C GLY A 7 16.05 -3.37 -5.37
N LEU A 8 14.89 -3.76 -4.82
CA LEU A 8 14.42 -3.26 -3.52
C LEU A 8 15.14 -3.94 -2.36
N LEU A 9 15.64 -3.13 -1.43
CA LEU A 9 16.08 -3.61 -0.13
C LEU A 9 14.87 -3.63 0.82
N TRP A 10 14.43 -4.81 1.25
CA TRP A 10 13.27 -4.93 2.13
C TRP A 10 13.65 -4.75 3.60
N SER A 11 12.88 -3.93 4.33
CA SER A 11 13.01 -3.82 5.78
C SER A 11 12.85 -5.19 6.45
N ARG A 12 13.85 -5.57 7.23
CA ARG A 12 13.83 -6.81 8.01
C ARG A 12 13.06 -6.57 9.29
N VAL A 13 11.89 -7.18 9.39
CA VAL A 13 11.08 -7.20 10.62
C VAL A 13 11.01 -8.63 11.12
N THR A 14 11.37 -8.85 12.37
CA THR A 14 11.31 -10.16 13.02
C THR A 14 9.84 -10.59 13.13
N SER A 15 9.48 -11.71 12.50
CA SER A 15 8.11 -12.23 12.59
C SER A 15 7.95 -13.01 13.89
N ARG A 16 7.17 -12.47 14.84
CA ARG A 16 6.78 -13.14 16.08
C ARG A 16 5.26 -13.03 16.30
N PRO A 17 4.44 -13.82 15.56
CA PRO A 17 2.99 -13.79 15.73
C PRO A 17 2.59 -14.10 17.19
N GLY A 18 1.71 -13.29 17.77
CA GLY A 18 1.23 -13.48 19.15
C GLY A 18 2.06 -12.79 20.24
N ALA A 19 3.15 -12.09 19.88
CA ALA A 19 3.95 -11.30 20.82
C ALA A 19 3.91 -9.79 20.47
N GLY A 20 3.80 -8.94 21.50
CA GLY A 20 3.81 -7.48 21.39
C GLY A 20 2.43 -6.83 21.24
N GLU A 21 2.39 -5.51 21.31
CA GLU A 21 1.17 -4.70 21.15
C GLU A 21 0.96 -4.30 19.67
N PRO A 22 -0.25 -4.45 19.10
CA PRO A 22 -0.51 -4.12 17.71
C PRO A 22 -0.47 -2.60 17.48
N LEU A 23 0.56 -2.14 16.77
CA LEU A 23 0.60 -0.79 16.22
C LEU A 23 -0.32 -0.71 14.99
N TYR A 24 -1.59 -0.36 15.18
CA TYR A 24 -2.58 -0.32 14.10
C TYR A 24 -2.20 0.57 12.90
N ARG A 25 -1.31 1.55 13.11
CA ARG A 25 -0.76 2.41 12.03
C ARG A 25 0.33 1.74 11.20
N GLN A 26 0.86 0.60 11.61
CA GLN A 26 1.98 -0.07 10.94
C GLN A 26 1.59 -1.50 10.56
N MET A 27 1.42 -1.72 9.25
CA MET A 27 1.25 -3.08 8.73
C MET A 27 2.62 -3.75 8.60
N HIS A 28 2.76 -4.96 9.14
CA HIS A 28 3.99 -5.75 9.01
C HIS A 28 4.37 -5.91 7.52
N PRO A 29 5.59 -5.51 7.08
CA PRO A 29 6.01 -5.50 5.67
C PRO A 29 5.74 -6.81 4.92
N LEU A 30 6.07 -7.96 5.52
CA LEU A 30 5.78 -9.28 4.93
C LEU A 30 4.29 -9.54 4.71
N ARG A 31 3.42 -9.17 5.66
CA ARG A 31 1.96 -9.34 5.52
C ARG A 31 1.43 -8.44 4.42
N GLN A 32 1.87 -7.17 4.41
CA GLN A 32 1.50 -6.21 3.38
C GLN A 32 1.91 -6.71 1.99
N ARG A 33 3.16 -7.14 1.84
CA ARG A 33 3.68 -7.65 0.56
C ARG A 33 2.92 -8.88 0.06
N ARG A 34 2.59 -9.81 0.97
CA ARG A 34 1.77 -10.99 0.63
C ARG A 34 0.37 -10.58 0.18
N ALA A 35 -0.27 -9.69 0.92
CA ALA A 35 -1.62 -9.21 0.62
C ALA A 35 -1.67 -8.48 -0.72
N MET A 36 -0.71 -7.59 -0.97
CA MET A 36 -0.58 -6.87 -2.24
C MET A 36 -0.33 -7.81 -3.40
N ARG A 37 0.60 -8.77 -3.29
CA ARG A 37 0.91 -9.69 -4.42
C ARG A 37 -0.25 -10.63 -4.75
N ARG A 38 -1.00 -11.09 -3.75
CA ARG A 38 -2.05 -12.11 -3.91
C ARG A 38 -3.47 -11.55 -3.85
N LEU A 39 -3.64 -10.23 -3.80
CA LEU A 39 -4.93 -9.55 -3.63
C LEU A 39 -5.74 -10.14 -2.45
N LEU A 40 -5.11 -10.18 -1.27
CA LEU A 40 -5.75 -10.65 -0.05
C LEU A 40 -6.26 -9.46 0.77
N CYS A 41 -7.36 -9.70 1.48
CA CYS A 41 -7.92 -8.78 2.46
C CYS A 41 -6.88 -8.41 3.51
N GLN A 42 -6.61 -7.11 3.69
CA GLN A 42 -5.64 -6.63 4.68
C GLN A 42 -5.97 -6.99 6.13
N VAL A 43 -7.26 -7.25 6.43
CA VAL A 43 -7.74 -7.55 7.79
C VAL A 43 -7.68 -9.05 8.08
N CYS A 44 -8.37 -9.87 7.29
CA CYS A 44 -8.51 -11.30 7.57
C CYS A 44 -7.52 -12.20 6.81
N ALA A 45 -6.72 -11.64 5.90
CA ALA A 45 -5.81 -12.37 5.00
C ALA A 45 -6.47 -13.41 4.07
N GLY A 46 -7.81 -13.47 4.02
CA GLY A 46 -8.56 -14.20 2.99
C GLY A 46 -8.58 -13.47 1.65
N PRO A 47 -9.18 -14.03 0.59
CA PRO A 47 -9.33 -13.35 -0.69
C PRO A 47 -10.03 -12.00 -0.53
N ALA A 48 -9.54 -10.97 -1.24
CA ALA A 48 -10.28 -9.73 -1.34
C ALA A 48 -11.54 -9.92 -2.18
N ASP A 49 -12.51 -9.02 -2.00
CA ASP A 49 -13.73 -9.06 -2.78
C ASP A 49 -13.44 -8.65 -4.23
N HIS A 50 -13.93 -9.44 -5.18
CA HIS A 50 -13.63 -9.25 -6.60
C HIS A 50 -14.87 -9.55 -7.45
N ASN A 51 -15.16 -8.70 -8.42
CA ASN A 51 -16.20 -8.90 -9.42
C ASN A 51 -15.73 -8.41 -10.81
N GLN A 52 -16.63 -8.31 -11.78
CA GLN A 52 -16.31 -7.85 -13.14
C GLN A 52 -15.73 -6.43 -13.23
N HIS A 53 -15.95 -5.59 -12.21
CA HIS A 53 -15.38 -4.23 -12.13
C HIS A 53 -14.03 -4.21 -11.37
N GLY A 54 -13.54 -5.37 -10.95
CA GLY A 54 -12.26 -5.55 -10.28
C GLY A 54 -12.36 -5.78 -8.77
N THR A 55 -11.26 -5.51 -8.08
CA THR A 55 -11.10 -5.76 -6.65
C THR A 55 -11.62 -4.58 -5.83
N LEU A 56 -12.14 -4.85 -4.63
CA LEU A 56 -12.58 -3.82 -3.67
C LEU A 56 -11.38 -3.17 -2.97
N TRP A 57 -11.30 -1.85 -3.11
CA TRP A 57 -10.30 -1.00 -2.46
C TRP A 57 -10.96 0.05 -1.58
N LEU A 58 -10.22 0.42 -0.53
CA LEU A 58 -10.52 1.59 0.28
C LEU A 58 -9.25 2.46 0.26
N ILE A 59 -9.35 3.62 -0.35
CA ILE A 59 -8.24 4.58 -0.44
C ILE A 59 -8.60 5.86 0.30
N HIS A 60 -7.59 6.60 0.73
CA HIS A 60 -7.80 7.94 1.25
C HIS A 60 -8.26 8.86 0.12
N GLU A 61 -9.19 9.76 0.42
CA GLU A 61 -9.44 10.89 -0.47
C GLU A 61 -8.15 11.70 -0.66
N GLN A 62 -7.97 12.19 -1.87
CA GLN A 62 -6.87 13.09 -2.18
C GLN A 62 -7.31 14.53 -1.94
N PRO A 63 -6.64 15.31 -1.08
CA PRO A 63 -7.02 16.71 -0.82
C PRO A 63 -7.02 17.59 -2.07
N HIS A 64 -6.16 17.26 -3.05
CA HIS A 64 -6.06 17.94 -4.33
C HIS A 64 -6.11 16.87 -5.44
N PRO A 65 -7.31 16.36 -5.78
CA PRO A 65 -7.44 15.33 -6.80
C PRO A 65 -7.13 15.91 -8.18
N TRP A 66 -6.41 15.15 -9.00
CA TRP A 66 -6.19 15.51 -10.41
C TRP A 66 -7.44 15.20 -11.25
N PRO A 67 -7.60 15.82 -12.44
CA PRO A 67 -8.66 15.45 -13.37
C PRO A 67 -8.63 13.96 -13.70
N GLY A 68 -9.73 13.25 -13.44
CA GLY A 68 -9.84 11.80 -13.67
C GLY A 68 -9.47 10.91 -12.48
N TRP A 69 -9.13 11.47 -11.32
CA TRP A 69 -9.01 10.70 -10.08
C TRP A 69 -10.30 9.90 -9.77
N PRO A 70 -10.24 8.64 -9.28
CA PRO A 70 -9.07 7.91 -8.77
C PRO A 70 -8.33 7.05 -9.81
N GLU A 71 -8.53 7.28 -11.10
CA GLU A 71 -7.79 6.55 -12.14
C GLU A 71 -6.28 6.81 -12.00
N ARG A 72 -5.48 5.74 -12.07
CA ARG A 72 -4.01 5.70 -11.89
C ARG A 72 -3.52 6.08 -10.49
N ALA A 73 -4.42 6.16 -9.50
CA ALA A 73 -4.03 6.39 -8.12
C ALA A 73 -3.12 5.25 -7.61
N GLN A 74 -2.08 5.63 -6.85
CA GLN A 74 -1.20 4.68 -6.17
C GLN A 74 -1.71 4.43 -4.75
N THR A 75 -1.71 3.16 -4.33
CA THR A 75 -2.05 2.80 -2.96
C THR A 75 -1.04 1.82 -2.37
N THR A 76 -0.68 2.04 -1.10
CA THR A 76 0.04 1.08 -0.25
C THR A 76 -0.92 0.22 0.58
N HIS A 77 -2.19 0.58 0.65
CA HIS A 77 -3.20 -0.15 1.40
C HIS A 77 -3.68 -1.36 0.59
N PRO A 78 -3.55 -2.59 1.11
CA PRO A 78 -4.05 -3.77 0.41
C PRO A 78 -5.58 -3.77 0.34
N PRO A 79 -6.15 -4.55 -0.59
CA PRO A 79 -7.58 -4.59 -0.80
C PRO A 79 -8.33 -5.20 0.38
N LEU A 80 -9.66 -5.18 0.35
CA LEU A 80 -10.53 -5.69 1.40
C LEU A 80 -11.53 -6.72 0.87
N CYS A 81 -11.95 -7.65 1.72
CA CYS A 81 -13.19 -8.40 1.47
C CYS A 81 -14.41 -7.57 1.93
N LEU A 82 -15.60 -7.83 1.39
CA LEU A 82 -16.80 -7.03 1.65
C LEU A 82 -17.15 -6.96 3.14
N ARG A 83 -17.05 -8.09 3.86
CA ARG A 83 -17.28 -8.15 5.31
C ARG A 83 -16.33 -7.22 6.06
N CYS A 84 -15.03 -7.31 5.78
CA CYS A 84 -14.02 -6.50 6.47
C CYS A 84 -14.12 -5.02 6.08
N ALA A 85 -14.45 -4.69 4.83
CA ALA A 85 -14.67 -3.31 4.41
C ALA A 85 -15.79 -2.64 5.22
N ARG A 86 -16.95 -3.29 5.34
CA ARG A 86 -18.08 -2.80 6.15
C ARG A 86 -17.71 -2.58 7.62
N ILE A 87 -16.91 -3.49 8.19
CA ILE A 87 -16.42 -3.35 9.56
C ILE A 87 -15.45 -2.17 9.67
N SER A 88 -14.48 -2.07 8.76
CA SER A 88 -13.46 -1.02 8.76
C SER A 88 -14.07 0.38 8.66
N VAL A 89 -15.04 0.59 7.77
CA VAL A 89 -15.74 1.88 7.62
C VAL A 89 -16.46 2.30 8.91
N LYS A 90 -17.11 1.34 9.60
CA LYS A 90 -17.86 1.62 10.84
C LYS A 90 -16.94 1.81 12.05
N ALA A 91 -15.94 0.94 12.18
CA ALA A 91 -15.12 0.80 13.38
C ALA A 91 -13.88 1.69 13.42
N CYS A 92 -13.40 2.21 12.28
CA CYS A 92 -12.14 2.94 12.23
C CYS A 92 -12.36 4.47 12.24
N PRO A 93 -12.06 5.18 13.33
CA PRO A 93 -12.21 6.63 13.39
C PRO A 93 -11.35 7.37 12.37
N SER A 94 -10.18 6.82 11.99
CA SER A 94 -9.26 7.44 11.02
C SER A 94 -9.71 7.33 9.57
N LEU A 95 -10.73 6.50 9.27
CA LEU A 95 -11.35 6.47 7.94
C LEU A 95 -12.48 7.49 7.83
N ARG A 96 -13.06 7.96 8.94
CA ARG A 96 -14.19 8.90 8.96
C ARG A 96 -13.93 10.27 8.29
N PRO A 97 -12.71 10.82 8.26
CA PRO A 97 -12.53 12.16 7.68
C PRO A 97 -12.63 12.18 6.15
N ALA A 98 -12.17 11.15 5.43
CA ALA A 98 -12.09 11.18 3.96
C ALA A 98 -11.60 9.82 3.40
N HIS A 99 -12.51 8.94 2.96
CA HIS A 99 -12.14 7.68 2.29
C HIS A 99 -13.08 7.39 1.13
N VAL A 100 -12.53 6.84 0.05
CA VAL A 100 -13.29 6.39 -1.11
C VAL A 100 -13.24 4.88 -1.21
N VAL A 101 -14.43 4.29 -1.29
CA VAL A 101 -14.63 2.89 -1.59
C VAL A 101 -14.79 2.76 -3.10
N LEU A 102 -14.02 1.87 -3.73
CA LEU A 102 -14.07 1.70 -5.18
C LEU A 102 -13.78 0.25 -5.61
N ARG A 103 -14.24 -0.11 -6.80
CA ARG A 103 -13.76 -1.27 -7.57
C ARG A 103 -12.70 -0.81 -8.56
N ALA A 104 -11.60 -1.55 -8.66
CA ALA A 104 -10.60 -1.31 -9.69
C ALA A 104 -9.81 -2.57 -10.01
N HIS A 105 -9.36 -2.67 -11.25
CA HIS A 105 -8.21 -3.51 -11.59
C HIS A 105 -6.93 -2.85 -11.06
N SER A 106 -5.87 -3.64 -10.90
CA SER A 106 -4.61 -3.09 -10.42
C SER A 106 -3.43 -3.96 -10.77
N PHE A 107 -2.24 -3.37 -10.74
CA PHE A 107 -0.97 -4.07 -10.87
C PHE A 107 0.04 -3.52 -9.88
N VAL A 108 1.02 -4.34 -9.48
CA VAL A 108 2.11 -3.87 -8.61
C VAL A 108 2.98 -2.92 -9.42
N SER A 109 3.05 -1.68 -8.95
CA SER A 109 3.62 -0.55 -9.68
C SER A 109 4.91 -0.03 -9.06
N GLY A 110 5.21 -0.41 -7.82
CA GLY A 110 6.35 0.13 -7.10
C GLY A 110 6.40 -0.26 -5.62
N ALA A 111 7.07 0.57 -4.84
CA ALA A 111 7.19 0.42 -3.40
C ALA A 111 7.26 1.77 -2.67
N TRP A 112 6.92 1.71 -1.39
CA TRP A 112 7.04 2.81 -0.44
C TRP A 112 7.99 2.41 0.70
N GLY A 113 8.79 3.37 1.14
CA GLY A 113 9.69 3.21 2.28
C GLY A 113 10.69 4.36 2.40
N GLY A 114 11.72 4.16 3.21
CA GLY A 114 12.76 5.17 3.44
C GLY A 114 13.74 5.30 2.28
N LEU A 115 13.85 6.49 1.70
CA LEU A 115 14.83 6.79 0.65
C LEU A 115 16.12 7.29 1.26
N TYR A 116 17.23 6.66 0.89
CA TYR A 116 18.56 7.07 1.32
C TYR A 116 19.31 7.78 0.20
N ARG A 117 20.23 8.67 0.57
CA ARG A 117 21.20 9.26 -0.37
C ARG A 117 22.59 9.18 0.23
N THR A 118 23.59 9.19 -0.65
CA THR A 118 25.00 9.37 -0.31
C THR A 118 25.51 10.55 -1.15
N GLY A 119 26.49 11.29 -0.64
CA GLY A 119 27.08 12.39 -1.41
C GLY A 119 27.93 13.30 -0.54
N TRP A 120 28.87 14.00 -1.16
CA TRP A 120 29.75 14.92 -0.45
C TRP A 120 28.94 16.05 0.24
N PRO A 121 29.24 16.42 1.49
CA PRO A 121 30.37 15.98 2.32
C PRO A 121 30.12 14.71 3.15
N ASN A 122 28.94 14.09 3.09
CA ASN A 122 28.58 12.91 3.87
C ASN A 122 28.75 11.60 3.08
N PRO A 123 29.86 10.86 3.26
CA PRO A 123 30.05 9.57 2.60
C PRO A 123 29.08 8.50 3.11
N HIS A 124 28.49 8.69 4.30
CA HIS A 124 27.54 7.77 4.90
C HIS A 124 26.12 7.98 4.35
N PRO A 125 25.36 6.90 4.05
CA PRO A 125 23.96 7.02 3.66
C PRO A 125 23.14 7.72 4.74
N PHE A 126 22.34 8.71 4.34
CA PHE A 126 21.38 9.39 5.23
C PHE A 126 19.96 9.31 4.67
N LEU A 127 18.99 9.20 5.56
CA LEU A 127 17.57 9.12 5.23
C LEU A 127 17.07 10.51 4.81
N THR A 128 16.48 10.61 3.61
CA THR A 128 15.89 11.86 3.12
C THR A 128 14.41 11.97 3.43
N GLY A 129 13.75 10.84 3.72
CA GLY A 129 12.32 10.78 4.00
C GLY A 129 11.69 9.50 3.45
N ALA A 130 10.39 9.33 3.70
CA ALA A 130 9.61 8.25 3.13
C ALA A 130 9.08 8.66 1.75
N HIS A 131 9.27 7.80 0.74
CA HIS A 131 8.84 8.07 -0.63
C HIS A 131 8.15 6.85 -1.23
N THR A 132 7.14 7.09 -2.06
CA THR A 132 6.63 6.11 -3.03
C THR A 132 7.42 6.24 -4.32
N LEU A 133 8.06 5.16 -4.77
CA LEU A 133 8.77 5.09 -6.04
C LEU A 133 8.18 4.00 -6.92
N GLN A 134 7.98 4.31 -8.20
CA GLN A 134 7.54 3.33 -9.20
C GLN A 134 8.70 2.44 -9.64
N PHE A 135 8.38 1.23 -10.08
CA PHE A 135 9.36 0.37 -10.76
C PHE A 135 9.87 1.05 -12.03
N GLY A 136 11.18 1.00 -12.24
CA GLY A 136 11.87 1.73 -13.31
C GLY A 136 12.46 3.07 -12.86
N ASP A 137 12.05 3.62 -11.72
CA ASP A 137 12.71 4.81 -11.15
C ASP A 137 14.15 4.46 -10.75
N PRO A 138 15.19 5.14 -11.27
CA PRO A 138 16.58 4.85 -10.92
C PRO A 138 16.86 4.92 -9.41
N ARG A 139 16.10 5.73 -8.66
CA ARG A 139 16.24 5.91 -7.22
C ARG A 139 15.81 4.69 -6.41
N ILE A 140 15.11 3.73 -7.02
CA ILE A 140 14.59 2.53 -6.32
C ILE A 140 15.69 1.71 -5.64
N ARG A 141 16.91 1.72 -6.21
CA ARG A 141 18.10 1.08 -5.61
C ARG A 141 18.51 1.69 -4.26
N TRP A 142 18.04 2.89 -3.95
CA TRP A 142 18.32 3.56 -2.68
C TRP A 142 17.13 3.52 -1.72
N LEU A 143 16.03 2.88 -2.11
CA LEU A 143 14.86 2.72 -1.28
C LEU A 143 15.01 1.48 -0.38
N GLN A 144 14.90 1.70 0.92
CA GLN A 144 14.59 0.66 1.88
C GLN A 144 13.07 0.52 1.94
N ALA A 145 12.51 -0.50 1.29
CA ALA A 145 11.08 -0.69 1.14
C ALA A 145 10.43 -1.36 2.35
N ASP A 146 9.30 -0.80 2.76
CA ASP A 146 8.41 -1.34 3.78
C ASP A 146 7.14 -1.91 3.17
N GLN A 147 6.66 -1.31 2.07
CA GLN A 147 5.36 -1.64 1.49
C GLN A 147 5.46 -1.69 -0.04
N LEU A 148 4.72 -2.59 -0.68
CA LEU A 148 4.45 -2.50 -2.12
C LEU A 148 3.39 -1.44 -2.40
N THR A 149 3.47 -0.84 -3.58
CA THR A 149 2.38 -0.03 -4.14
C THR A 149 1.71 -0.74 -5.31
N ARG A 150 0.41 -0.48 -5.46
CA ARG A 150 -0.34 -0.84 -6.67
C ARG A 150 -0.95 0.40 -7.29
N GLU A 151 -0.96 0.43 -8.62
CA GLU A 151 -1.71 1.41 -9.41
C GLU A 151 -3.11 0.87 -9.66
N LEU A 152 -4.12 1.72 -9.50
CA LEU A 152 -5.53 1.40 -9.71
C LEU A 152 -5.96 1.87 -11.11
N VAL A 153 -6.64 1.00 -11.85
CA VAL A 153 -7.14 1.29 -13.20
C VAL A 153 -8.55 0.73 -13.41
N GLY A 154 -9.32 1.39 -14.28
CA GLY A 154 -10.73 1.06 -14.50
C GLY A 154 -11.55 1.31 -13.23
N CYS A 155 -11.32 2.46 -12.59
CA CYS A 155 -11.88 2.75 -11.27
C CYS A 155 -13.39 3.07 -11.31
N THR A 156 -14.17 2.38 -10.49
CA THR A 156 -15.59 2.64 -10.25
C THR A 156 -15.81 2.92 -8.77
N ILE A 157 -16.15 4.17 -8.41
CA ILE A 157 -16.51 4.53 -7.04
C ILE A 157 -17.81 3.85 -6.66
N ILE A 158 -17.85 3.22 -5.48
CA ILE A 158 -19.05 2.58 -4.93
C ILE A 158 -19.59 3.49 -3.82
N GLY A 159 -20.90 3.72 -3.81
CA GLY A 159 -21.57 4.43 -2.73
C GLY A 159 -21.44 3.70 -1.38
N PRO A 160 -21.77 4.36 -0.26
CA PRO A 160 -21.64 3.79 1.10
C PRO A 160 -22.51 2.54 1.35
N GLU A 161 -23.49 2.27 0.48
CA GLU A 161 -24.40 1.11 0.57
C GLU A 161 -23.78 -0.19 0.01
N GLY A 162 -22.78 -0.08 -0.88
CA GLY A 162 -22.18 -1.22 -1.59
C GLY A 162 -22.92 -1.64 -2.85
#